data_AF-A0AAW1EGW0-F1
#
_entry.id   AF-A0AAW1EGW0-F1
#
_cell.length_a   1.000
_cell.length_b   1.000
_cell.length_c   1.000
_cell.angle_alpha   90.00
_cell.angle_beta   90.00
_cell.angle_gamma   90.00
#
_symmetry.space_group_name_H-M   'P 1'
#
loop_
_entity.id
_entity.type
_entity.pdbx_description
1 polymer ?
#
loop_
_entity_poly.entity_id
_entity_poly.type
_entity_poly.pdbx_seq_one_letter_code
_entity_poly.pdbx_strand_id
1 'polypeptide(L)'
;MFYDVIFCEIVFYEVIFCEIIFYEVIFCEIIFYEVIFYEIIFYEVIFYKIIFYEVIFYEIMFYSVIFCEIIFYKVIFYEVIFCEIIFYEVIFCEIIFYEVIFYEIIFYEVIFYEVIFYDIIFYEIIFCEIIFYEIIFFEVILFEVMFYEIMFYEVIFCEVIFYEVIFYEVIFCEIIFCEIIFCEIIVYDVIFCKIIFCEIIFCEIIVYDVIFCEIIFYEVIFYEVIFYKIIFCEIIFYEVIFYEVIFYKIIFYEVIF
;
A
#
# COMPACT_ATOMS: atom_id res chain seq x y z
N MET A 1 -10.03 11.61 -28.00
CA MET A 1 -10.18 10.16 -28.23
C MET A 1 -9.14 9.68 -29.22
N PHE A 2 -8.47 8.59 -28.91
CA PHE A 2 -7.48 7.91 -29.77
C PHE A 2 -7.74 6.40 -29.77
N TYR A 3 -7.54 5.76 -30.92
CA TYR A 3 -7.76 4.32 -31.15
C TYR A 3 -6.58 3.74 -31.93
N ASP A 4 -6.07 2.58 -31.53
CA ASP A 4 -5.05 1.80 -32.24
C ASP A 4 -3.78 2.62 -32.56
N VAL A 5 -3.32 3.42 -31.59
CA VAL A 5 -2.20 4.36 -31.79
C VAL A 5 -0.96 3.88 -31.06
N ILE A 6 0.19 4.06 -31.71
CA ILE A 6 1.50 3.94 -31.07
C ILE A 6 2.15 5.32 -31.06
N PHE A 7 2.48 5.80 -29.87
CA PHE A 7 3.25 7.02 -29.68
C PHE A 7 4.68 6.67 -29.26
N CYS A 8 5.66 7.14 -30.03
CA CYS A 8 7.06 6.81 -29.78
C CYS A 8 7.68 7.71 -28.70
N GLU A 9 7.54 9.03 -28.82
CA GLU A 9 8.09 9.97 -27.85
C GLU A 9 7.18 11.18 -27.82
N ILE A 10 6.71 11.54 -26.63
CA ILE A 10 5.90 12.74 -26.42
C ILE A 10 6.41 13.49 -25.20
N VAL A 11 6.54 14.80 -25.33
CA VAL A 11 6.86 15.67 -24.20
C VAL A 11 5.85 16.80 -24.14
N PHE A 12 5.27 17.01 -22.96
CA PHE A 12 4.34 18.09 -22.69
C PHE A 12 4.90 19.04 -21.63
N TYR A 13 4.73 20.34 -21.87
CA TYR A 13 5.08 21.42 -20.95
C TYR A 13 3.87 22.33 -20.78
N GLU A 14 3.49 22.63 -19.52
CA GLU A 14 2.46 23.62 -19.19
C GLU A 14 1.13 23.37 -19.93
N VAL A 15 0.64 22.13 -19.87
CA VAL A 15 -0.54 21.71 -20.62
C VAL A 15 -1.71 21.45 -19.69
N ILE A 16 -2.91 21.83 -20.14
CA ILE A 16 -4.17 21.47 -19.50
C ILE A 16 -4.97 20.63 -20.48
N PHE A 17 -5.39 19.46 -20.04
CA PHE A 17 -6.28 18.58 -20.78
C PHE A 17 -7.64 18.51 -20.09
N CYS A 18 -8.70 18.79 -20.83
CA CYS A 18 -10.06 18.71 -20.31
C CYS A 18 -10.58 17.26 -20.30
N GLU A 19 -10.50 16.57 -21.43
CA GLU A 19 -11.00 15.21 -21.57
C GLU A 19 -10.12 14.47 -22.58
N ILE A 20 -9.58 13.32 -22.19
CA ILE A 20 -8.86 12.44 -23.08
C ILE A 20 -9.29 11.00 -22.86
N ILE A 21 -9.47 10.27 -23.95
CA ILE A 21 -9.80 8.85 -23.90
C ILE A 21 -8.87 8.13 -24.88
N PHE A 22 -8.27 7.03 -24.43
CA PHE A 22 -7.40 6.16 -25.20
C PHE A 22 -7.95 4.74 -25.21
N TYR A 23 -7.98 4.13 -26.40
CA TYR A 23 -8.32 2.72 -26.61
C TYR A 23 -7.18 2.04 -27.37
N GLU A 24 -6.69 0.93 -26.83
CA GLU A 24 -5.68 0.08 -27.49
C GLU A 24 -4.44 0.91 -27.89
N VAL A 25 -3.86 1.62 -26.93
CA VAL A 25 -2.75 2.56 -27.18
C VAL A 25 -1.46 2.08 -26.53
N ILE A 26 -0.36 2.27 -27.24
CA ILE A 26 0.99 2.02 -26.72
C ILE A 26 1.77 3.32 -26.69
N PHE A 27 2.36 3.61 -25.54
CA PHE A 27 3.27 4.72 -25.35
C PHE A 27 4.67 4.19 -25.03
N CYS A 28 5.65 4.52 -25.87
CA CYS A 28 7.03 4.11 -25.62
C CYS A 28 7.70 5.03 -24.59
N GLU A 29 7.62 6.34 -24.77
CA GLU A 29 8.13 7.32 -23.80
C GLU A 29 7.22 8.56 -23.75
N ILE A 30 6.80 8.94 -22.55
CA ILE A 30 6.12 10.22 -22.31
C ILE A 30 6.73 10.93 -21.12
N ILE A 31 6.88 12.25 -21.25
CA ILE A 31 7.29 13.11 -20.16
C ILE A 31 6.30 14.26 -20.02
N PHE A 32 5.83 14.48 -18.79
CA PHE A 32 4.92 15.57 -18.43
C PHE A 32 5.58 16.53 -17.44
N TYR A 33 5.64 17.80 -17.84
CA TYR A 33 6.04 18.92 -16.98
C TYR A 33 4.85 19.85 -16.77
N GLU A 34 4.46 20.09 -15.52
CA GLU A 34 3.39 21.02 -15.12
C GLU A 34 2.10 20.79 -15.92
N VAL A 35 1.48 19.62 -15.71
CA VAL A 35 0.28 19.22 -16.47
C VAL A 35 -0.92 19.00 -15.56
N ILE A 36 -2.09 19.41 -16.05
CA ILE A 36 -3.36 19.18 -15.36
C ILE A 36 -4.27 18.37 -16.27
N PHE A 37 -4.80 17.26 -15.74
CA PHE A 37 -5.83 16.45 -16.37
C PHE A 37 -7.13 16.59 -15.57
N TYR A 38 -8.19 17.02 -16.24
CA TYR A 38 -9.53 17.01 -15.63
C TYR A 38 -10.15 15.62 -15.70
N GLU A 39 -10.23 15.03 -16.88
CA GLU A 39 -10.76 13.69 -17.07
C GLU A 39 -9.88 12.91 -18.04
N ILE A 40 -9.47 11.70 -17.64
CA ILE A 40 -8.74 10.80 -18.52
C ILE A 40 -9.15 9.35 -18.32
N ILE A 41 -9.39 8.66 -19.43
CA ILE A 41 -9.79 7.26 -19.43
C ILE A 41 -8.88 6.45 -20.34
N PHE A 42 -8.35 5.35 -19.82
CA PHE A 42 -7.50 4.41 -20.54
C PHE A 42 -8.14 3.02 -20.61
N TYR A 43 -8.36 2.55 -21.84
CA TYR A 43 -8.75 1.18 -22.15
C TYR A 43 -7.60 0.48 -22.87
N GLU A 44 -7.12 -0.63 -22.29
CA GLU A 44 -6.08 -1.48 -22.88
C GLU A 44 -4.84 -0.68 -23.31
N VAL A 45 -4.12 -0.12 -22.34
CA VAL A 45 -2.97 0.77 -22.61
C VAL A 45 -1.68 0.22 -22.01
N ILE A 46 -0.59 0.35 -22.77
CA ILE A 46 0.75 -0.01 -22.31
C ILE A 46 1.63 1.23 -22.31
N PHE A 47 2.24 1.51 -21.16
CA PHE A 47 3.28 2.52 -21.00
C PHE A 47 4.61 1.82 -20.76
N TYR A 48 5.56 1.97 -21.67
CA TYR A 48 6.92 1.48 -21.43
C TYR A 48 7.67 2.38 -20.48
N LYS A 49 7.62 3.70 -20.69
CA LYS A 49 8.26 4.66 -19.81
C LYS A 49 7.44 5.93 -19.70
N ILE A 50 7.16 6.36 -18.48
CA ILE A 50 6.47 7.62 -18.24
C ILE A 50 7.04 8.35 -17.03
N ILE A 51 7.24 9.67 -17.19
CA ILE A 51 7.77 10.52 -16.14
C ILE A 51 6.83 11.70 -15.93
N PHE A 52 6.42 11.88 -14.67
CA PHE A 52 5.59 12.99 -14.22
C PHE A 52 6.38 13.85 -13.24
N TYR A 53 6.59 15.12 -13.58
CA TYR A 53 7.27 16.06 -12.69
C TYR A 53 6.32 16.71 -11.70
N GLU A 54 5.39 17.51 -12.20
CA GLU A 54 4.33 18.15 -11.42
C GLU A 54 3.02 17.96 -12.17
N VAL A 55 2.19 17.02 -11.71
CA VAL A 55 0.93 16.70 -12.38
C VAL A 55 -0.23 16.60 -11.40
N ILE A 56 -1.39 17.09 -11.83
CA ILE A 56 -2.64 16.98 -11.11
C ILE A 56 -3.63 16.22 -11.98
N PHE A 57 -4.23 15.18 -11.40
CA PHE A 57 -5.33 14.44 -11.98
C PHE A 57 -6.59 14.67 -11.13
N TYR A 58 -7.65 15.18 -11.74
CA TYR A 58 -8.94 15.28 -11.07
C TYR A 58 -9.69 13.95 -11.11
N GLU A 59 -9.98 13.43 -12.30
CA GLU A 59 -10.63 12.14 -12.49
C GLU A 59 -9.82 11.29 -13.47
N ILE A 60 -9.50 10.07 -13.06
CA ILE A 60 -8.78 9.14 -13.91
C ILE A 60 -9.30 7.71 -13.75
N MET A 61 -9.56 7.05 -14.88
CA MET A 61 -9.95 5.65 -14.90
C MET A 61 -9.05 4.82 -15.81
N PHE A 62 -8.58 3.71 -15.26
CA PHE A 62 -7.77 2.73 -15.96
C PHE A 62 -8.46 1.36 -15.92
N TYR A 63 -8.77 0.80 -17.08
CA TYR A 63 -9.43 -0.50 -17.16
C TYR A 63 -8.45 -1.67 -17.16
N SER A 64 -7.54 -1.72 -18.13
CA SER A 64 -6.51 -2.74 -18.22
C SER A 64 -5.24 -2.06 -18.69
N VAL A 65 -4.33 -1.76 -17.76
CA VAL A 65 -3.15 -0.95 -18.06
C VAL A 65 -1.88 -1.57 -17.50
N ILE A 66 -0.83 -1.53 -18.30
CA ILE A 66 0.50 -2.01 -17.93
C ILE A 66 1.46 -0.82 -17.94
N PHE A 67 2.16 -0.66 -16.82
CA PHE A 67 3.28 0.28 -16.69
C PHE A 67 4.57 -0.51 -16.51
N CYS A 68 5.50 -0.38 -17.44
CA CYS A 68 6.82 -1.00 -17.31
C CYS A 68 7.73 -0.18 -16.39
N GLU A 69 7.93 1.11 -16.69
CA GLU A 69 8.68 2.04 -15.86
C GLU A 69 7.89 3.32 -15.67
N ILE A 70 7.69 3.72 -14.41
CA ILE A 70 7.02 4.99 -14.09
C ILE A 70 7.68 5.72 -12.95
N ILE A 71 7.88 7.03 -13.14
CA ILE A 71 8.44 7.91 -12.12
C ILE A 71 7.49 9.07 -11.91
N PHE A 72 7.06 9.25 -10.67
CA PHE A 72 6.27 10.37 -10.22
C PHE A 72 7.08 11.20 -9.22
N TYR A 73 7.40 12.44 -9.57
CA TYR A 73 8.06 13.36 -8.64
C TYR A 73 7.07 14.01 -7.68
N LYS A 74 6.09 14.74 -8.20
CA LYS A 74 5.04 15.38 -7.41
C LYS A 74 3.71 15.23 -8.11
N VAL A 75 2.85 14.35 -7.62
CA VAL A 75 1.54 14.13 -8.23
C VAL A 75 0.42 14.14 -7.20
N ILE A 76 -0.69 14.76 -7.60
CA ILE A 76 -1.92 14.79 -6.82
C ILE A 76 -3.01 14.12 -7.66
N PHE A 77 -3.69 13.17 -7.03
CA PHE A 77 -4.84 12.49 -7.57
C PHE A 77 -6.05 12.77 -6.69
N TYR A 78 -7.12 13.32 -7.27
CA TYR A 78 -8.38 13.53 -6.56
C TYR A 78 -9.24 12.27 -6.54
N GLU A 79 -9.59 11.74 -7.71
CA GLU A 79 -10.34 10.50 -7.85
C GLU A 79 -9.66 9.58 -8.85
N VAL A 80 -9.36 8.35 -8.43
CA VAL A 80 -8.77 7.33 -9.30
C VAL A 80 -9.46 6.00 -9.16
N ILE A 81 -9.78 5.41 -10.31
CA ILE A 81 -10.24 4.03 -10.38
C ILE A 81 -9.29 3.23 -11.24
N PHE A 82 -8.79 2.17 -10.64
CA PHE A 82 -7.88 1.22 -11.25
C PHE A 82 -8.55 -0.17 -11.23
N CYS A 83 -8.90 -0.70 -12.40
CA CYS A 83 -9.54 -2.00 -12.52
C CYS A 83 -8.50 -3.12 -12.53
N GLU A 84 -7.75 -3.30 -13.61
CA GLU A 84 -6.69 -4.31 -13.73
C GLU A 84 -5.37 -3.63 -14.09
N ILE A 85 -4.41 -3.62 -13.18
CA ILE A 85 -3.14 -2.92 -13.41
C ILE A 85 -1.94 -3.71 -12.97
N ILE A 86 -0.92 -3.64 -13.82
CA ILE A 86 0.39 -4.21 -13.54
C ILE A 86 1.42 -3.10 -13.63
N PHE A 87 2.18 -2.96 -12.55
CA PHE A 87 3.32 -2.09 -12.43
C PHE A 87 4.58 -2.94 -12.27
N TYR A 88 5.53 -2.82 -13.21
CA TYR A 88 6.81 -3.52 -13.09
C TYR A 88 7.79 -2.75 -12.20
N GLU A 89 8.16 -1.53 -12.59
CA GLU A 89 9.04 -0.67 -11.81
C GLU A 89 8.38 0.69 -11.59
N VAL A 90 8.24 1.08 -10.32
CA VAL A 90 7.65 2.37 -9.97
C VAL A 90 8.45 3.11 -8.91
N ILE A 91 8.61 4.41 -9.14
CA ILE A 91 9.13 5.33 -8.13
C ILE A 91 8.10 6.43 -7.90
N PHE A 92 7.68 6.55 -6.66
CA PHE A 92 6.77 7.55 -6.17
C PHE A 92 7.51 8.43 -5.15
N CYS A 93 7.78 9.69 -5.49
CA CYS A 93 8.49 10.61 -4.61
C CYS A 93 7.53 11.32 -3.64
N GLU A 94 6.70 12.25 -4.10
CA GLU A 94 5.68 12.93 -3.31
C GLU A 94 4.31 12.74 -3.93
N ILE A 95 3.43 11.98 -3.28
CA ILE A 95 2.10 11.70 -3.82
C ILE A 95 1.01 11.86 -2.80
N ILE A 96 -0.09 12.45 -3.28
CA ILE A 96 -1.32 12.57 -2.52
C ILE A 96 -2.44 11.96 -3.34
N PHE A 97 -3.15 11.03 -2.71
CA PHE A 97 -4.36 10.43 -3.21
C PHE A 97 -5.51 10.81 -2.27
N TYR A 98 -6.57 11.43 -2.81
CA TYR A 98 -7.76 11.73 -2.03
C TYR A 98 -8.72 10.55 -1.99
N GLU A 99 -9.20 10.08 -3.14
CA GLU A 99 -10.06 8.91 -3.23
C GLU A 99 -9.51 7.95 -4.28
N VAL A 100 -9.28 6.69 -3.88
CA VAL A 100 -8.80 5.67 -4.81
C VAL A 100 -9.51 4.35 -4.60
N ILE A 101 -9.86 3.72 -5.72
CA ILE A 101 -10.37 2.36 -5.75
C ILE A 101 -9.48 1.52 -6.65
N PHE A 102 -8.99 0.42 -6.09
CA PHE A 102 -8.19 -0.58 -6.76
C PHE A 102 -8.95 -1.91 -6.74
N TYR A 103 -9.28 -2.46 -7.91
CA TYR A 103 -9.88 -3.78 -8.00
C TYR A 103 -8.82 -4.88 -7.99
N GLU A 104 -7.94 -4.91 -8.98
CA GLU A 104 -6.86 -5.89 -9.10
C GLU A 104 -5.57 -5.17 -9.48
N ILE A 105 -4.60 -5.16 -8.56
CA ILE A 105 -3.28 -4.56 -8.80
C ILE A 105 -2.15 -5.51 -8.45
N ILE A 106 -1.12 -5.48 -9.30
CA ILE A 106 0.17 -6.11 -9.03
C ILE A 106 1.27 -5.07 -9.17
N PHE A 107 2.10 -4.97 -8.14
CA PHE A 107 3.34 -4.21 -8.10
C PHE A 107 4.52 -5.17 -7.95
N TYR A 108 5.49 -5.11 -8.86
CA TYR A 108 6.68 -5.99 -8.82
C TYR A 108 7.88 -5.40 -8.10
N GLU A 109 8.22 -4.14 -8.37
CA GLU A 109 9.28 -3.41 -7.70
C GLU A 109 8.82 -1.96 -7.51
N VAL A 110 8.72 -1.51 -6.26
CA VAL A 110 8.24 -0.16 -5.98
C VAL A 110 9.02 0.52 -4.87
N ILE A 111 9.28 1.80 -5.06
CA ILE A 111 9.80 2.68 -4.03
C ILE A 111 8.84 3.83 -3.82
N PHE A 112 8.36 3.96 -2.60
CA PHE A 112 7.55 5.08 -2.12
C PHE A 112 8.37 5.89 -1.13
N TYR A 113 8.63 7.17 -1.43
CA TYR A 113 9.30 8.09 -0.52
C TYR A 113 8.31 8.72 0.46
N GLU A 114 7.39 9.54 -0.03
CA GLU A 114 6.36 10.19 0.77
C GLU A 114 5.01 10.04 0.07
N VAL A 115 4.13 9.22 0.64
CA VAL A 115 2.77 9.06 0.11
C VAL A 115 1.71 9.22 1.18
N ILE A 116 0.70 10.00 0.83
CA ILE A 116 -0.48 10.22 1.67
C ILE A 116 -1.69 9.72 0.90
N PHE A 117 -2.47 8.90 1.59
CA PHE A 117 -3.77 8.47 1.13
C PHE A 117 -4.83 8.89 2.14
N TYR A 118 -5.86 9.59 1.65
CA TYR A 118 -7.03 9.91 2.46
C TYR A 118 -7.97 8.71 2.51
N ASP A 119 -8.62 8.37 1.40
CA ASP A 119 -9.58 7.26 1.35
C ASP A 119 -9.15 6.25 0.29
N ILE A 120 -8.99 4.99 0.68
CA ILE A 120 -8.69 3.91 -0.28
C ILE A 120 -9.50 2.66 -0.02
N ILE A 121 -9.89 2.03 -1.13
CA ILE A 121 -10.38 0.66 -1.14
C ILE A 121 -9.48 -0.16 -2.07
N PHE A 122 -8.88 -1.23 -1.55
CA PHE A 122 -8.32 -2.28 -2.39
C PHE A 122 -9.11 -3.56 -2.24
N TYR A 123 -9.51 -4.15 -3.36
CA TYR A 123 -10.11 -5.48 -3.40
C TYR A 123 -9.02 -6.56 -3.40
N GLU A 124 -8.17 -6.57 -4.41
CA GLU A 124 -7.05 -7.51 -4.51
C GLU A 124 -5.77 -6.75 -4.86
N ILE A 125 -4.76 -6.87 -4.02
CA ILE A 125 -3.45 -6.29 -4.31
C ILE A 125 -2.30 -7.20 -3.92
N ILE A 126 -1.34 -7.28 -4.83
CA ILE A 126 -0.09 -8.00 -4.64
C ILE A 126 1.05 -7.01 -4.76
N PHE A 127 1.91 -7.03 -3.77
CA PHE A 127 3.10 -6.23 -3.68
C PHE A 127 4.31 -7.16 -3.55
N CYS A 128 5.23 -7.08 -4.50
CA CYS A 128 6.53 -7.74 -4.46
C CYS A 128 7.62 -6.67 -4.34
N GLU A 129 8.69 -6.96 -3.58
CA GLU A 129 9.93 -6.15 -3.52
C GLU A 129 9.67 -4.64 -3.36
N ILE A 130 9.12 -4.24 -2.21
CA ILE A 130 8.72 -2.83 -1.98
C ILE A 130 9.47 -2.19 -0.84
N ILE A 131 9.78 -0.91 -1.03
CA ILE A 131 10.31 -0.05 0.00
C ILE A 131 9.38 1.13 0.19
N PHE A 132 8.89 1.28 1.42
CA PHE A 132 8.10 2.40 1.89
C PHE A 132 8.90 3.20 2.89
N TYR A 133 9.24 4.45 2.57
CA TYR A 133 9.92 5.34 3.50
C TYR A 133 8.95 6.00 4.48
N GLU A 134 8.02 6.80 3.98
CA GLU A 134 7.00 7.45 4.79
C GLU A 134 5.64 7.31 4.10
N ILE A 135 4.72 6.59 4.76
CA ILE A 135 3.34 6.51 4.30
C ILE A 135 2.34 6.83 5.41
N ILE A 136 1.32 7.59 5.03
CA ILE A 136 0.16 7.87 5.87
C ILE A 136 -1.11 7.43 5.16
N PHE A 137 -1.90 6.63 5.85
CA PHE A 137 -3.23 6.19 5.48
C PHE A 137 -4.24 6.71 6.48
N PHE A 138 -5.23 7.49 6.03
CA PHE A 138 -6.31 7.98 6.90
C PHE A 138 -7.45 6.97 7.03
N GLU A 139 -8.14 6.64 5.95
CA GLU A 139 -9.21 5.64 5.91
C GLU A 139 -8.91 4.60 4.83
N VAL A 140 -8.78 3.34 5.25
CA VAL A 140 -8.41 2.26 4.32
C VAL A 140 -9.25 1.02 4.56
N ILE A 141 -9.75 0.45 3.46
CA ILE A 141 -10.39 -0.86 3.44
C ILE A 141 -9.62 -1.77 2.49
N LEU A 142 -9.18 -2.89 3.03
CA LEU A 142 -8.37 -3.88 2.33
C LEU A 142 -9.05 -5.23 2.41
N PHE A 143 -9.49 -5.76 1.27
CA PHE A 143 -10.11 -7.08 1.23
C PHE A 143 -9.07 -8.19 1.21
N GLU A 144 -8.26 -8.29 0.16
CA GLU A 144 -7.19 -9.28 0.05
C GLU A 144 -5.87 -8.60 -0.33
N VAL A 145 -4.88 -8.75 0.55
CA VAL A 145 -3.56 -8.14 0.36
C VAL A 145 -2.45 -9.16 0.58
N MET A 146 -1.54 -9.24 -0.37
CA MET A 146 -0.32 -10.02 -0.23
C MET A 146 0.93 -9.17 -0.40
N PHE A 147 1.85 -9.34 0.54
CA PHE A 147 3.12 -8.64 0.59
C PHE A 147 4.29 -9.65 0.60
N TYR A 148 5.21 -9.51 -0.35
CA TYR A 148 6.43 -10.32 -0.46
C TYR A 148 7.67 -9.42 -0.46
N GLU A 149 8.61 -9.69 0.44
CA GLU A 149 9.91 -9.02 0.51
C GLU A 149 9.79 -7.49 0.64
N ILE A 150 9.22 -7.02 1.74
CA ILE A 150 8.89 -5.59 1.92
C ILE A 150 9.63 -4.97 3.10
N MET A 151 10.03 -3.72 2.93
CA MET A 151 10.52 -2.88 4.00
C MET A 151 9.66 -1.63 4.17
N PHE A 152 9.15 -1.45 5.38
CA PHE A 152 8.49 -0.25 5.83
C PHE A 152 9.37 0.48 6.83
N TYR A 153 9.71 1.74 6.57
CA TYR A 153 10.46 2.57 7.52
C TYR A 153 9.52 3.27 8.50
N GLU A 154 8.60 4.09 8.02
CA GLU A 154 7.59 4.77 8.83
C GLU A 154 6.23 4.66 8.16
N VAL A 155 5.27 4.07 8.88
CA VAL A 155 3.89 3.97 8.40
C VAL A 155 2.93 4.35 9.50
N ILE A 156 1.97 5.18 9.15
CA ILE A 156 0.87 5.58 10.02
C ILE A 156 -0.44 5.19 9.37
N PHE A 157 -1.26 4.50 10.13
CA PHE A 157 -2.61 4.11 9.77
C PHE A 157 -3.56 4.68 10.81
N CYS A 158 -4.49 5.54 10.38
CA CYS A 158 -5.48 6.13 11.28
C CYS A 158 -6.66 5.18 11.48
N GLU A 159 -7.45 4.91 10.44
CA GLU A 159 -8.62 4.03 10.48
C GLU A 159 -8.49 2.97 9.39
N VAL A 160 -8.39 1.69 9.78
CA VAL A 160 -8.19 0.62 8.79
C VAL A 160 -8.98 -0.63 9.11
N ILE A 161 -9.55 -1.21 8.06
CA ILE A 161 -10.13 -2.55 8.09
C ILE A 161 -9.38 -3.42 7.09
N PHE A 162 -8.76 -4.47 7.62
CA PHE A 162 -8.15 -5.53 6.86
C PHE A 162 -9.01 -6.79 6.98
N TYR A 163 -9.51 -7.31 5.86
CA TYR A 163 -10.22 -8.59 5.85
C TYR A 163 -9.25 -9.76 5.81
N GLU A 164 -8.35 -9.81 4.82
CA GLU A 164 -7.31 -10.83 4.71
C GLU A 164 -5.98 -10.19 4.32
N VAL A 165 -4.94 -10.44 5.12
CA VAL A 165 -3.59 -9.97 4.82
C VAL A 165 -2.58 -11.07 5.04
N ILE A 166 -1.68 -11.22 4.07
CA ILE A 166 -0.58 -12.15 4.16
C ILE A 166 0.75 -11.42 3.96
N PHE A 167 1.66 -11.60 4.91
CA PHE A 167 3.02 -11.07 4.86
C PHE A 167 4.05 -12.21 4.75
N TYR A 168 4.96 -12.10 3.79
CA TYR A 168 6.15 -12.94 3.66
C TYR A 168 7.41 -12.09 3.64
N GLU A 169 8.35 -12.38 4.55
CA GLU A 169 9.66 -11.74 4.60
C GLU A 169 9.59 -10.21 4.68
N VAL A 170 8.90 -9.70 5.69
CA VAL A 170 8.65 -8.25 5.85
C VAL A 170 9.37 -7.68 7.05
N ILE A 171 9.91 -6.47 6.88
CA ILE A 171 10.53 -5.70 7.94
C ILE A 171 9.78 -4.39 8.13
N PHE A 172 9.37 -4.13 9.35
CA PHE A 172 8.78 -2.88 9.76
C PHE A 172 9.69 -2.19 10.79
N CYS A 173 10.15 -0.98 10.48
CA CYS A 173 10.98 -0.20 11.40
C CYS A 173 10.10 0.51 12.43
N GLU A 174 9.16 1.34 11.98
CA GLU A 174 8.19 2.02 12.83
C GLU A 174 6.80 1.98 12.20
N ILE A 175 5.82 1.46 12.94
CA ILE A 175 4.41 1.53 12.56
C ILE A 175 3.59 2.06 13.70
N ILE A 176 2.64 2.93 13.37
CA ILE A 176 1.61 3.39 14.28
C ILE A 176 0.26 3.06 13.68
N PHE A 177 -0.55 2.38 14.47
CA PHE A 177 -1.91 1.98 14.15
C PHE A 177 -2.84 2.62 15.18
N CYS A 178 -3.72 3.54 14.75
CA CYS A 178 -4.64 4.24 15.66
C CYS A 178 -5.91 3.42 15.93
N GLU A 179 -6.73 3.14 14.93
CA GLU A 179 -7.99 2.38 15.06
C GLU A 179 -8.05 1.32 13.96
N ILE A 180 -7.89 0.05 14.33
CA ILE A 180 -7.77 -1.02 13.34
C ILE A 180 -8.54 -2.27 13.68
N ILE A 181 -9.08 -2.88 12.63
CA ILE A 181 -9.66 -4.22 12.68
C ILE A 181 -8.92 -5.08 11.66
N PHE A 182 -8.32 -6.16 12.15
CA PHE A 182 -7.84 -7.24 11.31
C PHE A 182 -8.74 -8.46 11.49
N CYS A 183 -9.36 -8.90 10.40
CA CYS A 183 -10.19 -10.10 10.40
C CYS A 183 -9.34 -11.36 10.30
N GLU A 184 -8.45 -11.45 9.31
CA GLU A 184 -7.49 -12.55 9.16
C GLU A 184 -6.11 -11.99 8.81
N ILE A 185 -5.10 -12.37 9.59
CA ILE A 185 -3.70 -12.09 9.28
C ILE A 185 -2.88 -13.36 9.32
N ILE A 186 -2.09 -13.57 8.28
CA ILE A 186 -1.07 -14.61 8.26
C ILE A 186 0.29 -13.97 8.03
N VAL A 187 1.25 -14.30 8.89
CA VAL A 187 2.58 -13.69 8.88
C VAL A 187 3.65 -14.77 8.86
N TYR A 188 4.61 -14.64 7.95
CA TYR A 188 5.79 -15.50 7.82
C TYR A 188 7.07 -14.67 7.80
N ASP A 189 8.00 -14.99 8.71
CA ASP A 189 9.34 -14.39 8.75
C ASP A 189 9.32 -12.85 8.77
N VAL A 190 8.63 -12.28 9.77
CA VAL A 190 8.48 -10.82 9.90
C VAL A 190 9.21 -10.27 11.12
N ILE A 191 9.83 -9.10 10.93
CA ILE A 191 10.51 -8.36 11.98
C ILE A 191 9.83 -7.01 12.16
N PHE A 192 9.44 -6.73 13.40
CA PHE A 192 8.90 -5.45 13.82
C PHE A 192 9.87 -4.80 14.81
N CYS A 193 10.48 -3.68 14.43
CA CYS A 193 11.41 -2.96 15.31
C CYS A 193 10.65 -2.15 16.35
N LYS A 194 9.63 -1.41 15.92
CA LYS A 194 8.72 -0.67 16.81
C LYS A 194 7.32 -0.66 16.23
N ILE A 195 6.33 -1.07 17.04
CA ILE A 195 4.92 -0.89 16.70
C ILE A 195 4.17 -0.31 17.88
N ILE A 196 3.27 0.61 17.57
CA ILE A 196 2.30 1.15 18.51
C ILE A 196 0.90 0.86 17.97
N PHE A 197 0.08 0.25 18.81
CA PHE A 197 -1.34 0.06 18.59
C PHE A 197 -2.12 0.86 19.63
N CYS A 198 -2.96 1.80 19.20
CA CYS A 198 -3.83 2.56 20.09
C CYS A 198 -5.11 1.77 20.40
N GLU A 199 -5.93 1.50 19.39
CA GLU A 199 -7.15 0.69 19.49
C GLU A 199 -7.12 -0.35 18.38
N ILE A 200 -7.09 -1.64 18.75
CA ILE A 200 -7.03 -2.70 17.76
C ILE A 200 -7.83 -3.94 18.13
N ILE A 201 -8.49 -4.50 17.12
CA ILE A 201 -9.16 -5.79 17.18
C ILE A 201 -8.49 -6.72 16.19
N PHE A 202 -8.05 -7.86 16.69
CA PHE A 202 -7.61 -8.99 15.89
C PHE A 202 -8.59 -10.15 16.06
N CYS A 203 -9.24 -10.54 14.96
CA CYS A 203 -10.15 -11.68 14.96
C CYS A 203 -9.36 -13.00 14.84
N GLU A 204 -8.61 -13.18 13.76
CA GLU A 204 -7.77 -14.35 13.53
C GLU A 204 -6.35 -13.93 13.14
N ILE A 205 -5.36 -14.41 13.89
CA ILE A 205 -3.94 -14.20 13.56
C ILE A 205 -3.20 -15.52 13.59
N ILE A 206 -2.44 -15.80 12.54
CA ILE A 206 -1.51 -16.91 12.48
C ILE A 206 -0.11 -16.39 12.17
N VAL A 207 0.83 -16.69 13.06
CA VAL A 207 2.18 -16.14 13.02
C VAL A 207 3.22 -17.25 13.03
N TYR A 208 4.09 -17.21 12.01
CA TYR A 208 5.26 -18.05 11.85
C TYR A 208 6.53 -17.20 11.89
N ASP A 209 7.44 -17.54 12.79
CA ASP A 209 8.76 -16.91 12.90
C ASP A 209 8.74 -15.37 12.92
N VAL A 210 8.18 -14.77 13.97
CA VAL A 210 8.12 -13.30 14.11
C VAL A 210 8.96 -12.80 15.27
N ILE A 211 9.59 -11.63 15.07
CA ILE A 211 10.35 -10.92 16.10
C ILE A 211 9.75 -9.53 16.29
N PHE A 212 9.37 -9.22 17.52
CA PHE A 212 8.99 -7.88 17.97
C PHE A 212 10.10 -7.36 18.88
N CYS A 213 10.76 -6.26 18.48
CA CYS A 213 11.75 -5.60 19.32
C CYS A 213 11.07 -4.70 20.37
N GLU A 214 10.17 -3.83 19.95
CA GLU A 214 9.34 -3.01 20.83
C GLU A 214 7.90 -3.03 20.31
N ILE A 215 6.95 -3.40 21.17
CA ILE A 215 5.53 -3.33 20.84
C ILE A 215 4.73 -2.78 22.01
N ILE A 216 3.88 -1.79 21.71
CA ILE A 216 3.05 -1.12 22.69
C ILE A 216 1.60 -1.28 22.26
N PHE A 217 0.77 -1.76 23.17
CA PHE A 217 -0.67 -1.85 23.01
C PHE A 217 -1.37 -1.00 24.07
N TYR A 218 -2.17 -0.03 23.66
CA TYR A 218 -3.03 0.73 24.56
C TYR A 218 -4.33 -0.02 24.84
N GLU A 219 -5.13 -0.29 23.80
CA GLU A 219 -6.34 -1.10 23.88
C GLU A 219 -6.30 -2.16 22.78
N VAL A 220 -6.26 -3.44 23.17
CA VAL A 220 -6.24 -4.53 22.20
C VAL A 220 -7.15 -5.69 22.60
N ILE A 221 -7.88 -6.19 21.61
CA ILE A 221 -8.68 -7.40 21.71
C ILE A 221 -8.15 -8.44 20.72
N PHE A 222 -7.80 -9.61 21.25
CA PHE A 222 -7.40 -10.78 20.49
C PHE A 222 -8.45 -11.89 20.65
N TYR A 223 -9.10 -12.29 19.56
CA TYR A 223 -10.07 -13.38 19.57
C TYR A 223 -9.39 -14.75 19.41
N GLU A 224 -8.78 -15.02 18.26
CA GLU A 224 -8.04 -16.25 18.00
C GLU A 224 -6.65 -15.93 17.47
N VAL A 225 -5.63 -16.36 18.23
CA VAL A 225 -4.24 -16.10 17.84
C VAL A 225 -3.40 -17.36 18.00
N ILE A 226 -2.69 -17.71 16.94
CA ILE A 226 -1.80 -18.87 16.88
C ILE A 226 -0.38 -18.42 16.58
N PHE A 227 0.52 -18.63 17.54
CA PHE A 227 1.94 -18.33 17.40
C PHE A 227 2.76 -19.61 17.32
N TYR A 228 3.42 -19.85 16.20
CA TYR A 228 4.34 -20.97 16.04
C TYR A 228 5.71 -20.70 16.64
N LYS A 229 6.29 -19.56 16.30
CA LYS A 229 7.51 -19.06 16.92
C LYS A 229 7.47 -17.55 16.95
N ILE A 230 7.52 -17.01 18.14
CA ILE A 230 7.52 -15.56 18.35
C ILE A 230 8.54 -15.18 19.41
N ILE A 231 9.22 -14.05 19.19
CA ILE A 231 10.16 -13.45 20.12
C ILE A 231 9.70 -12.03 20.40
N PHE A 232 9.52 -11.71 21.68
CA PHE A 232 9.28 -10.35 22.15
C PHE A 232 10.49 -9.89 22.97
N CYS A 233 11.15 -8.82 22.54
CA CYS A 233 12.20 -8.18 23.33
C CYS A 233 11.58 -7.28 24.41
N GLU A 234 10.74 -6.32 24.01
CA GLU A 234 9.97 -5.48 24.91
C GLU A 234 8.51 -5.43 24.46
N ILE A 235 7.59 -5.72 25.38
CA ILE A 235 6.16 -5.60 25.16
C ILE A 235 5.50 -4.87 26.32
N ILE A 236 4.70 -3.86 25.98
CA ILE A 236 3.95 -3.04 26.94
C ILE A 236 2.46 -3.16 26.64
N PHE A 237 1.70 -3.49 27.67
CA PHE A 237 0.25 -3.61 27.61
C PHE A 237 -0.39 -2.65 28.62
N TYR A 238 -1.36 -1.84 28.18
CA TYR A 238 -2.22 -1.07 29.09
C TYR A 238 -3.56 -1.78 29.33
N GLU A 239 -4.35 -2.01 28.28
CA GLU A 239 -5.60 -2.76 28.33
C GLU A 239 -5.63 -3.86 27.25
N VAL A 240 -5.84 -5.09 27.69
CA VAL A 240 -5.77 -6.27 26.82
C VAL A 240 -6.84 -7.27 27.17
N ILE A 241 -7.50 -7.79 26.14
CA ILE A 241 -8.44 -8.89 26.25
C ILE A 241 -7.99 -10.01 25.31
N PHE A 242 -7.77 -11.19 25.87
CA PHE A 242 -7.51 -12.42 25.12
C PHE A 242 -8.67 -13.39 25.28
N TYR A 243 -9.19 -13.94 24.18
CA TYR A 243 -10.15 -15.03 24.21
C TYR A 243 -9.47 -16.39 24.03
N GLU A 244 -8.82 -16.62 22.88
CA GLU A 244 -8.08 -17.84 22.57
C GLU A 244 -6.69 -17.51 22.02
N VAL A 245 -5.65 -17.99 22.71
CA VAL A 245 -4.26 -17.81 22.28
C VAL A 245 -3.50 -19.11 22.45
N ILE A 246 -2.87 -19.56 21.36
CA ILE A 246 -2.09 -20.79 21.31
C ILE A 246 -0.63 -20.44 20.98
N PHE A 247 0.29 -20.87 21.84
CA PHE A 247 1.72 -20.72 21.61
C PHE A 247 2.39 -22.09 21.47
N TYR A 248 3.13 -22.30 20.38
CA TYR A 248 4.02 -23.46 20.24
C TYR A 248 5.43 -23.16 20.76
N LYS A 249 5.98 -21.98 20.43
CA LYS A 249 7.25 -21.49 20.96
C LYS A 249 7.23 -19.98 21.14
N ILE A 250 7.49 -19.55 22.37
CA ILE A 250 7.55 -18.13 22.72
C ILE A 250 8.78 -17.83 23.57
N ILE A 251 9.39 -16.67 23.32
CA ILE A 251 10.49 -16.12 24.11
C ILE A 251 10.13 -14.68 24.45
N PHE A 252 10.10 -14.35 25.74
CA PHE A 252 9.99 -12.98 26.25
C PHE A 252 11.29 -12.59 26.92
N TYR A 253 11.79 -11.38 26.65
CA TYR A 253 12.88 -10.78 27.41
C TYR A 253 12.35 -9.82 28.48
N GLU A 254 11.45 -8.90 28.12
CA GLU A 254 10.81 -7.96 29.01
C GLU A 254 9.32 -7.79 28.69
N VAL A 255 8.49 -7.83 29.73
CA VAL A 255 7.02 -7.69 29.64
C VAL A 255 6.58 -6.72 30.72
N ILE A 256 5.91 -5.66 30.32
CA ILE A 256 5.39 -4.61 31.21
C ILE A 256 3.87 -4.56 31.11
N PHE A 257 3.21 -4.57 32.27
CA PHE A 257 1.78 -4.38 32.45
C PHE A 257 1.55 -3.13 33.32
#